data_AF-A0A3D0ULG5-F1
#
_entry.id   AF-A0A3D0ULG5-F1
#
_cell.length_a   1.000
_cell.length_b   1.000
_cell.length_c   1.000
_cell.angle_alpha   90.00
_cell.angle_beta   90.00
_cell.angle_gamma   90.00
#
_symmetry.space_group_name_H-M   'P 1'
#
loop_
_entity.id
_entity.type
_entity.pdbx_description
1 polymer ?
#
loop_
_entity_poly.entity_id
_entity_poly.type
_entity_poly.pdbx_seq_one_letter_code
_entity_poly.pdbx_strand_id
1 'polypeptide(L)'
;MEDPGPLYYPVTMTVKTTAVVTIGFFLSLILFFSRRLERQKQITLFLGLAFIFFFAVMMTLGEKKFIRYALPALQFVILSAGIGYVYTVRRLTKGQAPWYFIALALIIFIQAAVSLPLHPYYGTHYNYLMGGPKFVLNNGIVEGQEKSEGMAEAAEYLNSMPMAPLLVVGSHKLTAFYRYFEGKTVEITDDKVDYLVFSRNIVLRNAESGEWQKVWEAYKSREPKYVVEFNGVPYVWVYKTGPVIDEADLVHPAEANLGENFRLLGYDYEPAQAFPGDTIHITLYWESLNPTAADYTVFIHLLDEESQLRGQKDSQPLGGKYPTYLWDRGERIKDVYELTIQPEAPPGSYDLAIGMYELQNLQRLPILTDSGGPQPDNRLLLPGPTILDPES
;
A
#
# COMPACT_ATOMS: atom_id res chain seq x y z
N MET A 1 10.45 15.81 -11.16
CA MET A 1 8.98 16.02 -11.19
C MET A 1 8.67 16.64 -12.52
N GLU A 2 7.92 15.94 -13.36
CA GLU A 2 7.43 16.50 -14.60
C GLU A 2 6.40 17.60 -14.33
N ASP A 3 6.35 18.62 -15.19
CA ASP A 3 5.39 19.70 -15.07
C ASP A 3 3.96 19.17 -15.38
N PRO A 4 2.99 19.26 -14.43
CA PRO A 4 1.62 18.80 -14.66
C PRO A 4 0.82 19.69 -15.63
N GLY A 5 1.45 20.72 -16.20
CA GLY A 5 0.93 21.54 -17.27
C GLY A 5 0.13 22.76 -16.80
N PRO A 6 -0.33 23.59 -17.77
CA PRO A 6 -0.97 24.87 -17.47
C PRO A 6 -2.34 24.73 -16.81
N LEU A 7 -2.98 23.55 -16.90
CA LEU A 7 -4.30 23.30 -16.33
C LEU A 7 -4.25 22.95 -14.83
N TYR A 8 -3.07 22.71 -14.25
CA TYR A 8 -2.96 22.25 -12.87
C TYR A 8 -3.70 23.15 -11.86
N TYR A 9 -3.39 24.44 -11.81
CA TYR A 9 -4.02 25.36 -10.86
C TYR A 9 -5.52 25.58 -11.11
N PRO A 10 -6.00 25.88 -12.33
CA PRO A 10 -7.42 26.07 -12.54
C PRO A 10 -8.23 24.81 -12.22
N VAL A 11 -7.75 23.62 -12.58
CA VAL A 11 -8.43 22.36 -12.27
C VAL A 11 -8.37 22.05 -10.77
N THR A 12 -7.18 22.06 -10.18
CA THR A 12 -6.99 21.66 -8.77
C THR A 12 -7.69 22.60 -7.81
N MET A 13 -7.68 23.92 -8.05
CA MET A 13 -8.41 24.88 -7.22
C MET A 13 -9.92 24.64 -7.26
N THR A 14 -10.50 24.34 -8.43
CA THR A 14 -11.94 24.06 -8.53
C THR A 14 -12.31 22.72 -7.88
N VAL A 15 -11.49 21.69 -8.06
CA VAL A 15 -11.70 20.37 -7.45
C VAL A 15 -11.53 20.40 -5.93
N LYS A 16 -10.63 21.23 -5.40
CA LYS A 16 -10.34 21.33 -3.95
C LYS A 16 -11.13 22.42 -3.22
N THR A 17 -11.99 23.17 -3.91
CA THR A 17 -12.95 24.09 -3.28
C THR A 17 -14.32 23.42 -3.10
N THR A 18 -15.05 23.76 -2.05
CA THR A 18 -16.38 23.17 -1.82
C THR A 18 -17.37 23.64 -2.87
N ALA A 19 -18.37 22.79 -3.17
CA ALA A 19 -19.48 23.17 -4.05
C ALA A 19 -20.16 24.48 -3.60
N VAL A 20 -20.26 24.72 -2.29
CA VAL A 20 -20.78 25.97 -1.73
C VAL A 20 -19.92 27.16 -2.15
N VAL A 21 -18.60 27.09 -1.97
CA VAL A 21 -17.69 28.16 -2.40
C VAL A 21 -17.75 28.36 -3.92
N THR A 22 -17.79 27.27 -4.70
CA THR A 22 -17.89 27.34 -6.17
C THR A 22 -19.18 28.03 -6.62
N ILE A 23 -20.34 27.65 -6.07
CA ILE A 23 -21.64 28.26 -6.41
C ILE A 23 -21.62 29.75 -6.06
N GLY A 24 -21.19 30.10 -4.85
CA GLY A 24 -21.06 31.50 -4.45
C GLY A 24 -20.16 32.30 -5.39
N PHE A 25 -19.03 31.71 -5.80
CA PHE A 25 -18.08 32.35 -6.72
C PHE A 25 -18.73 32.65 -8.08
N PHE A 26 -19.43 31.70 -8.68
CA PHE A 26 -20.15 31.94 -9.95
C PHE A 26 -21.31 32.93 -9.81
N LEU A 27 -22.03 32.93 -8.69
CA LEU A 27 -23.02 33.98 -8.41
C LEU A 27 -22.38 35.38 -8.40
N SER A 28 -21.17 35.51 -7.85
CA SER A 28 -20.42 36.77 -7.87
C SER A 28 -20.07 37.23 -9.29
N LEU A 29 -19.70 36.30 -10.18
CA LEU A 29 -19.42 36.59 -11.59
C LEU A 29 -20.68 37.09 -12.32
N ILE A 30 -21.82 36.42 -12.12
CA ILE A 30 -23.09 36.85 -12.72
C ILE A 30 -23.44 38.26 -12.26
N LEU A 31 -23.29 38.55 -10.97
CA LEU A 31 -23.55 39.88 -10.40
C LEU A 31 -22.60 40.95 -10.97
N PHE A 32 -21.32 40.63 -11.15
CA PHE A 32 -20.32 41.51 -11.76
C PHE A 32 -20.77 41.98 -13.15
N PHE A 33 -21.14 41.04 -14.03
CA PHE A 33 -21.58 41.37 -15.39
C PHE A 33 -22.95 42.05 -15.45
N SER A 34 -23.80 41.83 -14.45
CA SER A 34 -25.12 42.47 -14.40
C SER A 34 -25.09 43.97 -14.08
N ARG A 35 -23.94 44.54 -13.68
CA ARG A 35 -23.77 45.93 -13.18
C ARG A 35 -24.70 46.33 -12.03
N ARG A 36 -25.29 45.36 -11.32
CA ARG A 36 -26.24 45.60 -10.20
C ARG A 36 -25.57 45.79 -8.85
N LEU A 37 -24.24 45.62 -8.79
CA LEU A 37 -23.44 45.86 -7.61
C LEU A 37 -23.10 47.36 -7.50
N GLU A 38 -22.97 47.87 -6.27
CA GLU A 38 -22.41 49.19 -6.02
C GLU A 38 -20.99 49.29 -6.60
N ARG A 39 -20.61 50.47 -7.11
CA ARG A 39 -19.32 50.69 -7.78
C ARG A 39 -18.13 50.23 -6.94
N GLN A 40 -18.15 50.50 -5.63
CA GLN A 40 -17.07 50.06 -4.73
C GLN A 40 -16.95 48.54 -4.70
N LYS A 41 -18.06 47.80 -4.63
CA LYS A 41 -18.07 46.34 -4.62
C LYS A 41 -17.69 45.74 -5.98
N GLN A 42 -18.07 46.39 -7.08
CA GLN A 42 -17.61 46.02 -8.42
C GLN A 42 -16.08 46.12 -8.52
N ILE A 43 -15.50 47.21 -8.01
CA ILE A 43 -14.05 47.41 -7.99
C ILE A 43 -13.38 46.35 -7.11
N THR A 44 -13.90 46.09 -5.90
CA THR A 44 -13.36 45.04 -5.02
C THR A 44 -13.39 43.67 -5.70
N LEU A 45 -14.50 43.31 -6.33
CA LEU A 45 -14.63 42.02 -7.03
C LEU A 45 -13.70 41.95 -8.24
N PHE A 46 -13.60 43.04 -9.02
CA PHE A 46 -12.65 43.12 -10.14
C PHE A 46 -11.20 42.91 -9.68
N LEU A 47 -10.76 43.62 -8.63
CA LEU A 47 -9.41 43.47 -8.09
C LEU A 47 -9.15 42.07 -7.54
N GLY A 48 -10.13 41.46 -6.87
CA GLY A 48 -10.05 40.08 -6.39
C GLY A 48 -9.93 39.07 -7.53
N LEU A 49 -10.76 39.21 -8.57
CA LEU A 49 -10.72 38.36 -9.76
C LEU A 49 -9.42 38.54 -10.54
N ALA A 50 -8.95 39.78 -10.70
CA ALA A 50 -7.67 40.07 -11.32
C ALA A 50 -6.52 39.44 -10.52
N PHE A 51 -6.53 39.54 -9.18
CA PHE A 51 -5.53 38.88 -8.35
C PHE A 51 -5.57 37.36 -8.53
N ILE A 52 -6.74 36.72 -8.45
CA ILE A 52 -6.87 35.27 -8.66
C ILE A 52 -6.26 34.87 -10.01
N PHE A 53 -6.62 35.59 -11.08
CA PHE A 53 -6.16 35.30 -12.44
C PHE A 53 -4.65 35.48 -12.59
N PHE A 54 -4.12 36.67 -12.31
CA PHE A 54 -2.70 36.97 -12.50
C PHE A 54 -1.81 36.16 -11.55
N PHE A 55 -2.27 35.90 -10.33
CA PHE A 55 -1.54 35.04 -9.40
C PHE A 55 -1.52 33.59 -9.89
N ALA A 56 -2.65 33.05 -10.37
CA ALA A 56 -2.68 31.70 -10.95
C ALA A 56 -1.79 31.59 -12.19
N VAL A 57 -1.79 32.60 -13.08
CA VAL A 57 -0.90 32.67 -14.24
C VAL A 57 0.56 32.68 -13.81
N MET A 58 0.94 33.55 -12.88
CA MET A 58 2.31 33.62 -12.35
C MET A 58 2.74 32.27 -11.75
N MET A 59 1.88 31.65 -10.94
CA MET A 59 2.17 30.34 -10.34
C MET A 59 2.29 29.23 -11.39
N THR A 60 1.53 29.33 -12.49
CA THR A 60 1.54 28.35 -13.59
C THR A 60 2.88 28.33 -14.33
N LEU A 61 3.65 29.42 -14.32
CA LEU A 61 4.96 29.50 -14.94
C LEU A 61 6.05 28.70 -14.20
N GLY A 62 5.80 28.31 -12.94
CA GLY A 62 6.76 27.52 -12.17
C GLY A 62 6.77 26.04 -12.58
N GLU A 63 7.97 25.46 -12.70
CA GLU A 63 8.13 24.02 -12.98
C GLU A 63 7.52 23.15 -11.86
N LYS A 64 7.69 23.56 -10.60
CA LYS A 64 7.14 22.88 -9.43
C LYS A 64 5.78 23.46 -9.04
N LYS A 65 4.73 22.66 -9.13
CA LYS A 65 3.35 23.07 -8.84
C LYS A 65 2.78 22.31 -7.64
N PHE A 66 2.17 23.05 -6.70
CA PHE A 66 1.51 22.50 -5.51
C PHE A 66 0.29 23.35 -5.19
N ILE A 67 -0.84 22.75 -4.83
CA ILE A 67 -2.06 23.53 -4.50
C ILE A 67 -1.83 24.49 -3.32
N ARG A 68 -0.92 24.16 -2.40
CA ARG A 68 -0.58 25.05 -1.27
C ARG A 68 -0.07 26.42 -1.74
N TYR A 69 0.53 26.50 -2.93
CA TYR A 69 0.95 27.77 -3.49
C TYR A 69 -0.21 28.62 -3.99
N ALA A 70 -1.37 28.03 -4.28
CA ALA A 70 -2.58 28.74 -4.65
C ALA A 70 -3.39 29.28 -3.46
N LEU A 71 -2.98 29.00 -2.21
CA LEU A 71 -3.66 29.46 -1.00
C LEU A 71 -3.97 30.98 -1.00
N PRO A 72 -3.06 31.87 -1.45
CA PRO A 72 -3.38 33.29 -1.55
C PRO A 72 -4.57 33.58 -2.48
N ALA A 73 -4.64 32.93 -3.64
CA ALA A 73 -5.75 33.09 -4.57
C ALA A 73 -7.07 32.53 -4.02
N LEU A 74 -7.02 31.41 -3.27
CA LEU A 74 -8.22 30.81 -2.66
C LEU A 74 -8.93 31.75 -1.67
N GLN A 75 -8.20 32.63 -0.98
CA GLN A 75 -8.81 33.63 -0.09
C GLN A 75 -9.75 34.58 -0.85
N PHE A 76 -9.33 35.02 -2.04
CA PHE A 76 -10.14 35.89 -2.90
C PHE A 76 -11.29 35.14 -3.56
N VAL A 77 -11.15 33.84 -3.84
CA VAL A 77 -12.26 32.98 -4.29
C VAL A 77 -13.35 32.93 -3.22
N ILE A 78 -12.98 32.70 -1.94
CA ILE A 78 -13.91 32.66 -0.82
C ILE A 78 -14.57 34.03 -0.59
N LEU A 79 -13.80 35.12 -0.65
CA LEU A 79 -14.33 36.47 -0.54
C LEU A 79 -15.37 36.77 -1.62
N SER A 80 -15.04 36.43 -2.88
CA SER A 80 -15.94 36.58 -4.02
C SER A 80 -17.21 35.75 -3.82
N ALA A 81 -17.08 34.52 -3.33
CA ALA A 81 -18.21 33.66 -3.01
C ALA A 81 -19.15 34.26 -1.95
N GLY A 82 -18.58 34.87 -0.91
CA GLY A 82 -19.34 35.60 0.11
C GLY A 82 -20.14 36.77 -0.47
N ILE A 83 -19.53 37.57 -1.36
CA ILE A 83 -20.23 38.65 -2.08
C ILE A 83 -21.37 38.07 -2.92
N GLY A 84 -21.12 36.98 -3.65
CA GLY A 84 -22.11 36.28 -4.46
C GLY A 84 -23.35 35.88 -3.66
N TYR A 85 -23.15 35.23 -2.52
CA TYR A 85 -24.25 34.82 -1.64
C TYR A 85 -25.00 35.99 -1.02
N VAL A 86 -24.29 36.95 -0.40
CA VAL A 86 -24.92 38.08 0.29
C VAL A 86 -25.87 38.85 -0.62
N TYR A 87 -25.43 39.18 -1.83
CA TYR A 87 -26.25 39.97 -2.77
C TYR A 87 -27.36 39.14 -3.42
N THR A 88 -27.10 37.87 -3.73
CA THR A 88 -28.12 36.99 -4.30
C THR A 88 -29.24 36.72 -3.29
N VAL A 89 -28.89 36.38 -2.05
CA VAL A 89 -29.87 36.13 -0.98
C VAL A 89 -30.65 37.39 -0.67
N ARG A 90 -30.00 38.55 -0.50
CA ARG A 90 -30.69 39.83 -0.26
C ARG A 90 -31.74 40.13 -1.34
N ARG A 91 -31.44 39.78 -2.59
CA ARG A 91 -32.37 39.95 -3.70
C ARG A 91 -33.53 38.95 -3.63
N LEU A 92 -33.26 37.67 -3.40
CA LEU A 92 -34.29 36.63 -3.34
C LEU A 92 -35.26 36.85 -2.18
N THR A 93 -34.76 37.34 -1.05
CA THR A 93 -35.59 37.65 0.13
C THR A 93 -36.22 39.02 0.07
N LYS A 94 -36.02 39.78 -1.02
CA LYS A 94 -36.47 41.17 -1.18
C LYS A 94 -36.05 42.08 -0.01
N GLY A 95 -34.93 41.76 0.64
CA GLY A 95 -34.42 42.47 1.82
C GLY A 95 -35.18 42.22 3.12
N GLN A 96 -36.11 41.26 3.17
CA GLN A 96 -36.78 40.89 4.42
C GLN A 96 -35.78 40.27 5.40
N ALA A 97 -35.51 40.98 6.49
CA ALA A 97 -34.47 40.64 7.47
C ALA A 97 -34.50 39.18 7.96
N PRO A 98 -35.63 38.60 8.43
CA PRO A 98 -35.62 37.24 8.98
C PRO A 98 -35.19 36.21 7.95
N TRP A 99 -35.76 36.26 6.73
CA TRP A 99 -35.43 35.33 5.65
C TRP A 99 -34.01 35.51 5.13
N TYR A 100 -33.50 36.75 5.10
CA TYR A 100 -32.12 37.03 4.73
C TYR A 100 -31.12 36.35 5.67
N PHE A 101 -31.30 36.51 6.98
CA PHE A 101 -30.42 35.90 7.97
C PHE A 101 -30.57 34.38 8.02
N ILE A 102 -31.79 33.85 7.92
CA ILE A 102 -32.04 32.40 7.86
C ILE A 102 -31.33 31.77 6.67
N ALA A 103 -31.45 32.35 5.47
CA ALA A 103 -30.82 31.80 4.27
C ALA A 103 -29.28 31.85 4.35
N LEU A 104 -28.69 32.92 4.88
CA LEU A 104 -27.24 32.98 5.10
C LEU A 104 -26.78 31.98 6.16
N ALA A 105 -27.51 31.84 7.27
CA ALA A 105 -27.21 30.84 8.29
C ALA A 105 -27.27 29.42 7.72
N LEU A 106 -28.25 29.14 6.84
CA LEU A 106 -28.35 27.86 6.15
C LEU A 106 -27.16 27.59 5.23
N ILE A 107 -26.67 28.59 4.49
CA ILE A 107 -25.47 28.45 3.64
C ILE A 107 -24.24 28.12 4.50
N ILE A 108 -24.06 28.82 5.63
CA ILE A 108 -22.96 28.54 6.57
C ILE A 108 -23.11 27.14 7.15
N PHE A 109 -24.32 26.72 7.52
CA PHE A 109 -24.61 25.39 8.02
C PHE A 109 -24.27 24.31 6.99
N ILE A 110 -24.66 24.49 5.72
CA ILE A 110 -24.31 23.57 4.63
C ILE A 110 -22.80 23.50 4.44
N GLN A 111 -22.08 24.64 4.46
CA GLN A 111 -20.62 24.65 4.40
C GLN A 111 -20.00 23.87 5.56
N ALA A 112 -20.50 24.05 6.78
CA ALA A 112 -20.05 23.32 7.96
C ALA A 112 -20.32 21.82 7.83
N ALA A 113 -21.51 21.43 7.36
CA ALA A 113 -21.90 20.04 7.13
C ALA A 113 -21.03 19.34 6.06
N VAL A 114 -20.50 20.09 5.09
CA VAL A 114 -19.58 19.56 4.07
C VAL A 114 -18.14 19.46 4.57
N SER A 115 -17.70 20.37 5.46
CA SER A 115 -16.29 20.45 5.88
C SER A 115 -15.99 19.75 7.20
N LEU A 116 -16.85 19.87 8.22
CA LEU A 116 -16.57 19.35 9.56
C LEU A 116 -16.45 17.82 9.64
N PRO A 117 -17.26 17.02 8.91
CA PRO A 117 -17.11 15.56 8.95
C PRO A 117 -15.76 15.05 8.43
N LEU A 118 -15.01 15.90 7.71
CA LEU A 118 -13.69 15.55 7.19
C LEU A 118 -12.58 15.74 8.22
N HIS A 119 -12.88 16.17 9.46
CA HIS A 119 -11.87 16.25 10.51
C HIS A 119 -11.31 14.85 10.84
N PRO A 120 -9.98 14.68 10.97
CA PRO A 120 -8.94 15.71 10.91
C PRO A 120 -8.37 15.97 9.50
N TYR A 121 -8.77 15.19 8.50
CA TYR A 121 -8.24 15.20 7.14
C TYR A 121 -9.04 16.06 6.14
N TYR A 122 -9.18 17.36 6.41
CA TYR A 122 -9.91 18.28 5.52
C TYR A 122 -9.42 18.30 4.05
N GLY A 123 -8.15 17.93 3.81
CA GLY A 123 -7.56 17.81 2.48
C GLY A 123 -8.15 16.70 1.61
N THR A 124 -8.93 15.78 2.19
CA THR A 124 -9.63 14.68 1.50
C THR A 124 -10.92 15.11 0.80
N HIS A 125 -11.27 16.39 0.93
CA HIS A 125 -12.39 16.97 0.22
C HIS A 125 -12.20 16.96 -1.31
N TYR A 126 -13.27 16.64 -2.03
CA TYR A 126 -13.39 16.80 -3.48
C TYR A 126 -14.74 17.40 -3.85
N ASN A 127 -14.72 18.33 -4.81
CA ASN A 127 -15.90 19.00 -5.30
C ASN A 127 -16.76 18.07 -6.19
N TYR A 128 -17.93 17.69 -5.71
CA TYR A 128 -18.85 16.84 -6.46
C TYR A 128 -19.43 17.50 -7.73
N LEU A 129 -19.43 18.83 -7.82
CA LEU A 129 -19.79 19.53 -9.06
C LEU A 129 -18.81 19.24 -10.21
N MET A 130 -17.58 18.83 -9.87
CA MET A 130 -16.53 18.47 -10.83
C MET A 130 -16.41 16.95 -11.01
N GLY A 131 -17.36 16.16 -10.51
CA GLY A 131 -17.32 14.69 -10.57
C GLY A 131 -16.74 14.00 -9.32
N GLY A 132 -16.35 14.77 -8.29
CA GLY A 132 -15.94 14.24 -6.98
C GLY A 132 -14.68 13.35 -7.05
N PRO A 133 -14.59 12.32 -6.20
CA PRO A 133 -13.47 11.36 -6.18
C PRO A 133 -13.11 10.76 -7.56
N LYS A 134 -14.11 10.43 -8.38
CA LYS A 134 -13.90 9.80 -9.71
C LYS A 134 -13.10 10.70 -10.65
N PHE A 135 -13.28 12.01 -10.58
CA PHE A 135 -12.53 12.95 -11.41
C PHE A 135 -11.02 12.89 -11.10
N VAL A 136 -10.66 12.75 -9.84
CA VAL A 136 -9.28 12.68 -9.36
C VAL A 136 -8.60 11.39 -9.82
N LEU A 137 -9.34 10.28 -9.76
CA LEU A 137 -8.86 8.97 -10.18
C LEU A 137 -8.56 8.91 -11.69
N ASN A 138 -9.35 9.62 -12.51
CA ASN A 138 -9.31 9.46 -13.96
C ASN A 138 -8.42 10.47 -14.72
N ASN A 139 -8.12 11.64 -14.13
CA ASN A 139 -7.49 12.74 -14.88
C ASN A 139 -6.00 12.93 -14.58
N GLY A 140 -5.46 12.36 -13.49
CA GLY A 140 -4.03 12.47 -13.13
C GLY A 140 -3.53 13.89 -12.75
N ILE A 141 -4.31 14.95 -13.03
CA ILE A 141 -3.95 16.35 -12.78
C ILE A 141 -3.95 16.68 -11.28
N VAL A 142 -4.81 16.02 -10.49
CA VAL A 142 -4.98 16.26 -9.06
C VAL A 142 -4.36 15.11 -8.28
N GLU A 143 -3.32 15.42 -7.52
CA GLU A 143 -2.56 14.43 -6.73
C GLU A 143 -3.41 13.88 -5.57
N GLY A 144 -4.36 14.66 -5.07
CA GLY A 144 -5.33 14.25 -4.07
C GLY A 144 -4.85 14.35 -2.62
N GLN A 145 -3.59 14.01 -2.36
CA GLN A 145 -2.95 14.04 -1.04
C GLN A 145 -1.95 15.20 -0.94
N GLU A 146 -2.11 16.08 0.06
CA GLU A 146 -1.36 17.35 0.14
C GLU A 146 -0.35 17.40 1.28
N LYS A 147 -0.74 16.77 2.37
CA LYS A 147 0.03 16.61 3.59
C LYS A 147 0.28 15.12 3.76
N SER A 148 0.02 14.57 4.93
CA SER A 148 0.25 13.17 5.24
C SER A 148 -1.06 12.49 5.60
N GLU A 149 -2.16 12.89 4.94
CA GLU A 149 -3.46 12.27 5.13
C GLU A 149 -3.35 10.75 4.93
N GLY A 150 -3.84 9.99 5.90
CA GLY A 150 -3.77 8.52 5.93
C GLY A 150 -2.49 7.91 6.50
N MET A 151 -1.42 8.69 6.76
CA MET A 151 -0.19 8.10 7.33
C MET A 151 -0.36 7.61 8.77
N ALA A 152 -1.17 8.30 9.57
CA ALA A 152 -1.46 7.85 10.93
C ALA A 152 -2.30 6.57 10.94
N GLU A 153 -3.28 6.45 10.03
CA GLU A 153 -4.10 5.23 9.88
C GLU A 153 -3.28 4.03 9.39
N ALA A 154 -2.32 4.26 8.48
CA ALA A 154 -1.39 3.22 8.06
C ALA A 154 -0.47 2.77 9.21
N ALA A 155 -0.02 3.70 10.05
CA ALA A 155 0.78 3.39 11.24
C ALA A 155 -0.04 2.63 12.30
N GLU A 156 -1.29 3.02 12.53
CA GLU A 156 -2.21 2.33 13.44
C GLU A 156 -2.48 0.90 12.99
N TYR A 157 -2.68 0.68 11.69
CA TYR A 157 -2.78 -0.65 11.11
C TYR A 157 -1.53 -1.50 11.42
N LEU A 158 -0.32 -0.97 11.17
CA LEU A 158 0.92 -1.69 11.43
C LEU A 158 1.18 -1.90 12.93
N ASN A 159 0.76 -0.97 13.80
CA ASN A 159 0.83 -1.14 15.25
C ASN A 159 -0.12 -2.23 15.77
N SER A 160 -1.19 -2.55 15.03
CA SER A 160 -2.10 -3.65 15.38
C SER A 160 -1.52 -5.05 15.11
N MET A 161 -0.38 -5.14 14.41
CA MET A 161 0.27 -6.41 14.10
C MET A 161 1.02 -7.00 15.31
N PRO A 162 1.13 -8.33 15.40
CA PRO A 162 1.98 -8.97 16.38
C PRO A 162 3.42 -8.48 16.29
N MET A 163 4.04 -8.20 17.44
CA MET A 163 5.43 -7.74 17.52
C MET A 163 5.71 -6.43 16.76
N ALA A 164 4.72 -5.54 16.60
CA ALA A 164 4.88 -4.26 15.91
C ALA A 164 6.12 -3.43 16.33
N PRO A 165 6.55 -3.39 17.61
CA PRO A 165 7.78 -2.69 18.00
C PRO A 165 9.08 -3.25 17.39
N LEU A 166 9.06 -4.50 16.90
CA LEU A 166 10.21 -5.14 16.25
C LEU A 166 10.24 -4.92 14.74
N LEU A 167 9.12 -4.47 14.15
CA LEU A 167 9.01 -4.26 12.71
C LEU A 167 9.88 -3.08 12.25
N VAL A 168 10.49 -3.24 11.08
CA VAL A 168 11.22 -2.22 10.35
C VAL A 168 10.42 -1.82 9.12
N VAL A 169 9.96 -0.58 9.05
CA VAL A 169 9.07 -0.08 8.00
C VAL A 169 9.77 0.97 7.16
N GLY A 170 9.92 0.70 5.86
CA GLY A 170 10.35 1.68 4.87
C GLY A 170 9.18 2.58 4.49
N SER A 171 9.24 3.88 4.80
CA SER A 171 8.09 4.77 4.62
C SER A 171 8.43 6.03 3.82
N HIS A 172 7.56 6.33 2.85
CA HIS A 172 7.40 7.70 2.36
C HIS A 172 7.03 8.64 3.51
N LYS A 173 7.41 9.92 3.41
CA LYS A 173 7.21 10.93 4.47
C LYS A 173 7.60 10.41 5.85
N LEU A 174 8.81 9.85 5.95
CA LEU A 174 9.40 9.33 7.18
C LEU A 174 9.05 10.17 8.40
N THR A 175 9.23 11.50 8.32
CA THR A 175 8.99 12.42 9.44
C THR A 175 7.55 12.54 9.91
N ALA A 176 6.58 12.24 9.05
CA ALA A 176 5.17 12.19 9.39
C ALA A 176 4.76 10.81 9.90
N PHE A 177 5.36 9.73 9.39
CA PHE A 177 4.99 8.36 9.73
C PHE A 177 5.58 7.91 11.08
N TYR A 178 6.88 8.15 11.34
CA TYR A 178 7.56 7.65 12.56
C TYR A 178 6.93 8.14 13.87
N ARG A 179 6.16 9.23 13.83
CA ARG A 179 5.50 9.81 15.01
C ARG A 179 4.30 8.98 15.50
N TYR A 180 3.75 8.16 14.62
CA TYR A 180 2.57 7.34 14.89
C TYR A 180 2.91 5.84 14.97
N PHE A 181 4.04 5.43 14.42
CA PHE A 181 4.45 4.02 14.37
C PHE A 181 5.41 3.69 15.52
N GLU A 182 5.19 2.54 16.18
CA GLU A 182 5.96 2.13 17.36
C GLU A 182 7.30 1.46 17.01
N GLY A 183 7.39 0.81 15.85
CA GLY A 183 8.60 0.14 15.38
C GLY A 183 9.63 1.09 14.75
N LYS A 184 10.64 0.51 14.09
CA LYS A 184 11.69 1.28 13.43
C LYS A 184 11.21 1.77 12.06
N THR A 185 11.19 3.08 11.86
CA THR A 185 10.94 3.65 10.51
C THR A 185 12.26 3.98 9.83
N VAL A 186 12.41 3.57 8.56
CA VAL A 186 13.54 3.90 7.69
C VAL A 186 13.06 4.50 6.37
N GLU A 187 13.97 5.05 5.57
CA GLU A 187 13.64 5.44 4.20
C GLU A 187 13.28 4.21 3.37
N ILE A 188 12.55 4.39 2.27
CA ILE A 188 12.14 3.25 1.44
C ILE A 188 13.37 2.59 0.81
N THR A 189 13.56 1.31 1.16
CA THR A 189 14.55 0.37 0.63
C THR A 189 13.87 -0.99 0.42
N ASP A 190 14.42 -1.85 -0.43
CA ASP A 190 14.02 -3.25 -0.57
C ASP A 190 14.80 -4.21 0.34
N ASP A 191 15.92 -3.75 0.92
CA ASP A 191 16.72 -4.51 1.89
C ASP A 191 16.32 -4.21 3.35
N LYS A 192 16.23 -5.26 4.18
CA LYS A 192 16.04 -5.23 5.66
C LYS A 192 14.86 -4.40 6.18
N VAL A 193 13.78 -4.36 5.43
CA VAL A 193 12.48 -3.84 5.88
C VAL A 193 11.47 -4.98 5.85
N ASP A 194 10.46 -4.92 6.71
CA ASP A 194 9.33 -5.88 6.79
C ASP A 194 8.10 -5.36 6.03
N TYR A 195 7.92 -4.03 5.99
CA TYR A 195 6.83 -3.39 5.27
C TYR A 195 7.28 -2.10 4.57
N LEU A 196 6.57 -1.78 3.50
CA LEU A 196 6.72 -0.57 2.68
C LEU A 196 5.45 0.26 2.72
N VAL A 197 5.58 1.56 3.01
CA VAL A 197 4.46 2.50 3.08
C VAL A 197 4.64 3.59 2.03
N PHE A 198 3.84 3.54 0.97
CA PHE A 198 3.87 4.49 -0.14
C PHE A 198 2.73 5.49 -0.03
N SER A 199 3.04 6.79 -0.19
CA SER A 199 2.04 7.86 -0.25
C SER A 199 1.71 8.30 -1.68
N ARG A 200 0.41 8.45 -1.98
CA ARG A 200 -0.15 8.88 -3.28
C ARG A 200 0.56 10.09 -3.88
N ASN A 201 0.78 11.12 -3.09
CA ASN A 201 1.35 12.36 -3.59
C ASN A 201 2.82 12.23 -4.06
N ILE A 202 3.56 11.23 -3.57
CA ILE A 202 4.95 10.99 -4.00
C ILE A 202 4.93 10.11 -5.25
N VAL A 203 4.12 9.05 -5.23
CA VAL A 203 3.94 8.14 -6.38
C VAL A 203 3.47 8.90 -7.62
N LEU A 204 2.41 9.71 -7.52
CA LEU A 204 1.84 10.40 -8.68
C LEU A 204 2.71 11.53 -9.24
N ARG A 205 3.63 12.07 -8.44
CA ARG A 205 4.51 13.17 -8.88
C ARG A 205 5.64 12.71 -9.78
N ASN A 206 5.81 11.40 -9.95
CA ASN A 206 6.92 10.78 -10.67
C ASN A 206 8.24 11.53 -10.41
N ALA A 207 8.49 11.82 -9.14
CA ALA A 207 9.60 12.66 -8.74
C ALA A 207 10.89 11.85 -8.87
N GLU A 208 11.58 11.94 -10.02
CA GLU A 208 12.95 11.43 -10.21
C GLU A 208 13.86 11.82 -9.03
N SER A 209 14.82 11.02 -8.54
CA SER A 209 15.32 9.69 -8.89
C SER A 209 15.93 9.11 -7.62
N GLY A 210 15.38 8.01 -7.11
CA GLY A 210 15.89 7.37 -5.90
C GLY A 210 15.52 5.90 -5.87
N GLU A 211 16.17 5.14 -4.99
CA GLU A 211 15.91 3.71 -4.82
C GLU A 211 14.42 3.40 -4.64
N TRP A 212 13.66 4.27 -3.99
CA TRP A 212 12.22 4.09 -3.76
C TRP A 212 11.39 3.90 -5.05
N GLN A 213 11.78 4.48 -6.18
CA GLN A 213 11.01 4.34 -7.42
C GLN A 213 11.13 2.93 -8.00
N LYS A 214 12.32 2.31 -7.92
CA LYS A 214 12.51 0.90 -8.29
C LYS A 214 11.67 0.00 -7.39
N VAL A 215 11.67 0.30 -6.09
CA VAL A 215 10.84 -0.43 -5.12
C VAL A 215 9.35 -0.25 -5.46
N TRP A 216 8.88 0.96 -5.75
CA TRP A 216 7.49 1.17 -6.16
C TRP A 216 7.12 0.37 -7.41
N GLU A 217 7.96 0.41 -8.45
CA GLU A 217 7.72 -0.34 -9.69
C GLU A 217 7.67 -1.86 -9.46
N ALA A 218 8.47 -2.39 -8.54
CA ALA A 218 8.48 -3.80 -8.17
C ALA A 218 7.28 -4.25 -7.30
N TYR A 219 6.61 -3.31 -6.61
CA TYR A 219 5.52 -3.63 -5.67
C TYR A 219 4.13 -3.16 -6.14
N LYS A 220 4.03 -2.17 -7.05
CA LYS A 220 2.73 -1.58 -7.46
C LYS A 220 1.74 -2.54 -8.11
N SER A 221 2.21 -3.66 -8.66
CA SER A 221 1.39 -4.72 -9.24
C SER A 221 0.98 -5.79 -8.23
N ARG A 222 1.62 -5.83 -7.05
CA ARG A 222 1.26 -6.74 -5.97
C ARG A 222 -0.04 -6.27 -5.30
N GLU A 223 -0.73 -7.19 -4.64
CA GLU A 223 -1.87 -6.83 -3.81
C GLU A 223 -1.36 -6.10 -2.55
N PRO A 224 -1.81 -4.86 -2.28
CA PRO A 224 -1.43 -4.15 -1.06
C PRO A 224 -2.00 -4.85 0.16
N LYS A 225 -1.21 -4.93 1.23
CA LYS A 225 -1.64 -5.49 2.51
C LYS A 225 -2.72 -4.63 3.17
N TYR A 226 -2.60 -3.32 3.01
CA TYR A 226 -3.59 -2.36 3.48
C TYR A 226 -3.58 -1.11 2.60
N VAL A 227 -4.75 -0.53 2.37
CA VAL A 227 -4.92 0.71 1.63
C VAL A 227 -5.74 1.66 2.47
N VAL A 228 -5.17 2.83 2.76
CA VAL A 228 -5.92 3.91 3.40
C VAL A 228 -6.64 4.70 2.32
N GLU A 229 -7.97 4.70 2.38
CA GLU A 229 -8.82 5.35 1.41
C GLU A 229 -9.72 6.40 2.03
N PHE A 230 -9.93 7.51 1.32
CA PHE A 230 -10.93 8.50 1.66
C PHE A 230 -11.91 8.66 0.50
N ASN A 231 -13.18 8.34 0.72
CA ASN A 231 -14.23 8.37 -0.31
C ASN A 231 -13.86 7.58 -1.59
N GLY A 232 -13.22 6.41 -1.42
CA GLY A 232 -12.78 5.53 -2.51
C GLY A 232 -11.56 6.03 -3.29
N VAL A 233 -10.85 7.05 -2.80
CA VAL A 233 -9.54 7.45 -3.34
C VAL A 233 -8.45 6.86 -2.44
N PRO A 234 -7.50 6.08 -2.98
CA PRO A 234 -6.40 5.55 -2.20
C PRO A 234 -5.31 6.59 -1.97
N TYR A 235 -4.91 6.78 -0.70
CA TYR A 235 -3.96 7.79 -0.23
C TYR A 235 -2.63 7.19 0.21
N VAL A 236 -2.67 6.01 0.84
CA VAL A 236 -1.50 5.29 1.33
C VAL A 236 -1.66 3.82 1.00
N TRP A 237 -0.60 3.19 0.50
CA TRP A 237 -0.52 1.75 0.31
C TRP A 237 0.55 1.18 1.22
N VAL A 238 0.19 0.11 1.93
CA VAL A 238 1.10 -0.68 2.76
C VAL A 238 1.33 -2.01 2.05
N TYR A 239 2.59 -2.32 1.76
CA TYR A 239 3.00 -3.62 1.22
C TYR A 239 3.88 -4.33 2.23
N LYS A 240 3.78 -5.65 2.28
CA LYS A 240 4.75 -6.49 2.96
C LYS A 240 5.92 -6.73 2.03
N THR A 241 7.14 -6.68 2.54
CA THR A 241 8.35 -6.94 1.76
C THR A 241 8.64 -8.43 1.69
N GLY A 242 9.38 -8.82 0.65
CA GLY A 242 9.76 -10.21 0.42
C GLY A 242 9.93 -10.50 -1.07
N PRO A 243 10.61 -11.59 -1.42
CA PRO A 243 10.77 -11.99 -2.81
C PRO A 243 9.39 -12.17 -3.46
N VAL A 244 9.18 -11.63 -4.66
CA VAL A 244 8.16 -12.22 -5.53
C VAL A 244 8.72 -13.57 -5.90
N ILE A 245 8.05 -14.64 -5.49
CA ILE A 245 8.35 -15.96 -6.05
C ILE A 245 7.57 -16.00 -7.37
N ASP A 246 8.26 -15.72 -8.47
CA ASP A 246 7.74 -16.00 -9.80
C ASP A 246 7.78 -17.52 -10.01
N GLU A 247 6.77 -18.08 -10.67
CA GLU A 247 6.77 -19.50 -11.02
C GLU A 247 7.92 -19.84 -11.97
N ALA A 248 8.39 -18.85 -12.74
CA ALA A 248 9.58 -18.98 -13.57
C ALA A 248 10.89 -19.17 -12.77
N ASP A 249 10.92 -18.76 -11.49
CA ASP A 249 12.09 -18.90 -10.62
C ASP A 249 12.16 -20.28 -9.92
N LEU A 250 11.11 -21.10 -10.04
CA LEU A 250 11.06 -22.45 -9.46
C LEU A 250 11.77 -23.45 -10.37
N VAL A 251 13.00 -23.88 -10.03
CA VAL A 251 13.73 -24.86 -10.86
C VAL A 251 13.08 -26.24 -10.77
N HIS A 252 12.59 -26.64 -9.58
CA HIS A 252 11.81 -27.87 -9.40
C HIS A 252 10.40 -27.57 -8.83
N PRO A 253 9.40 -27.31 -9.70
CA PRO A 253 8.01 -27.20 -9.29
C PRO A 253 7.51 -28.50 -8.65
N ALA A 254 6.80 -28.38 -7.53
CA ALA A 254 6.30 -29.52 -6.77
C ALA A 254 5.04 -29.11 -5.99
N GLU A 255 3.92 -29.00 -6.71
CA GLU A 255 2.67 -28.54 -6.12
C GLU A 255 2.03 -29.60 -5.21
N ALA A 256 1.85 -29.24 -3.93
CA ALA A 256 1.14 -30.05 -2.96
C ALA A 256 0.50 -29.20 -1.87
N ASN A 257 -0.76 -29.48 -1.52
CA ASN A 257 -1.43 -28.83 -0.40
C ASN A 257 -1.15 -29.59 0.90
N LEU A 258 -0.75 -28.86 1.95
CA LEU A 258 -0.52 -29.36 3.30
C LEU A 258 -1.65 -28.85 4.20
N GLY A 259 -2.58 -29.74 4.53
CA GLY A 259 -3.84 -29.38 5.18
C GLY A 259 -4.64 -28.39 4.33
N GLU A 260 -5.32 -27.47 5.01
CA GLU A 260 -6.11 -26.41 4.35
C GLU A 260 -5.36 -25.07 4.29
N ASN A 261 -4.19 -24.98 4.92
CA ASN A 261 -3.53 -23.70 5.20
C ASN A 261 -2.34 -23.40 4.31
N PHE A 262 -1.64 -24.42 3.78
CA PHE A 262 -0.39 -24.22 3.06
C PHE A 262 -0.35 -25.01 1.76
N ARG A 263 0.41 -24.48 0.81
CA ARG A 263 0.77 -25.15 -0.44
C ARG A 263 2.28 -25.06 -0.62
N LEU A 264 2.91 -26.18 -0.90
CA LEU A 264 4.26 -26.19 -1.48
C LEU A 264 4.11 -25.87 -2.97
N LEU A 265 4.84 -24.86 -3.45
CA LEU A 265 4.90 -24.47 -4.86
C LEU A 265 6.02 -25.20 -5.59
N GLY A 266 7.15 -25.39 -4.91
CA GLY A 266 8.34 -26.02 -5.46
C GLY A 266 9.46 -26.09 -4.44
N TYR A 267 10.58 -26.63 -4.88
CA TYR A 267 11.77 -26.79 -4.06
C TYR A 267 13.02 -26.71 -4.94
N ASP A 268 14.15 -26.35 -4.34
CA ASP A 268 15.47 -26.42 -4.97
C ASP A 268 16.47 -26.95 -3.96
N TYR A 269 17.57 -27.53 -4.45
CA TYR A 269 18.66 -27.96 -3.59
C TYR A 269 20.01 -27.81 -4.29
N GLU A 270 21.03 -27.51 -3.50
CA GLU A 270 22.42 -27.44 -3.96
C GLU A 270 23.40 -27.91 -2.87
N PRO A 271 24.48 -28.64 -3.22
CA PRO A 271 24.81 -29.10 -4.57
C PRO A 271 23.98 -30.32 -5.01
N ALA A 272 23.86 -30.55 -6.32
CA ALA A 272 23.17 -31.73 -6.87
C ALA A 272 23.95 -33.04 -6.66
N GLN A 273 25.26 -32.93 -6.47
CA GLN A 273 26.17 -34.02 -6.10
C GLN A 273 26.92 -33.63 -4.83
N ALA A 274 26.95 -34.53 -3.85
CA ALA A 274 27.58 -34.29 -2.56
C ALA A 274 28.31 -35.56 -2.07
N PHE A 275 29.16 -35.43 -1.06
CA PHE A 275 29.80 -36.54 -0.37
C PHE A 275 29.19 -36.76 1.02
N PRO A 276 29.35 -37.96 1.62
CA PRO A 276 28.98 -38.19 3.01
C PRO A 276 29.63 -37.15 3.95
N GLY A 277 28.84 -36.58 4.86
CA GLY A 277 29.27 -35.50 5.75
C GLY A 277 29.12 -34.08 5.20
N ASP A 278 28.86 -33.91 3.89
CA ASP A 278 28.61 -32.59 3.31
C ASP A 278 27.28 -32.00 3.80
N THR A 279 27.13 -30.68 3.60
CA THR A 279 25.88 -29.97 3.85
C THR A 279 25.23 -29.55 2.54
N ILE A 280 23.94 -29.81 2.44
CA ILE A 280 23.09 -29.43 1.31
C ILE A 280 22.20 -28.27 1.74
N HIS A 281 22.13 -27.25 0.90
CA HIS A 281 21.20 -26.14 1.04
C HIS A 281 19.90 -26.50 0.30
N ILE A 282 18.79 -26.49 1.02
CA ILE A 282 17.47 -26.80 0.48
C ILE A 282 16.61 -25.55 0.58
N THR A 283 16.01 -25.14 -0.53
CA THR A 283 15.06 -24.03 -0.58
C THR A 283 13.67 -24.58 -0.84
N LEU A 284 12.70 -24.22 0.00
CA LEU A 284 11.29 -24.55 -0.17
C LEU A 284 10.50 -23.27 -0.45
N TYR A 285 9.59 -23.35 -1.42
CA TYR A 285 8.72 -22.23 -1.78
C TYR A 285 7.30 -22.55 -1.36
N TRP A 286 6.77 -21.78 -0.42
CA TRP A 286 5.44 -21.98 0.15
C TRP A 286 4.48 -20.90 -0.33
N GLU A 287 3.19 -21.23 -0.37
CA GLU A 287 2.07 -20.31 -0.43
C GLU A 287 1.14 -20.58 0.76
N SER A 288 0.75 -19.53 1.47
CA SER A 288 -0.28 -19.61 2.51
C SER A 288 -1.67 -19.51 1.87
N LEU A 289 -2.47 -20.56 1.98
CA LEU A 289 -3.84 -20.62 1.45
C LEU A 289 -4.85 -19.98 2.40
N ASN A 290 -4.64 -20.13 3.71
CA ASN A 290 -5.48 -19.59 4.77
C ASN A 290 -4.65 -19.23 6.00
N PRO A 291 -4.98 -18.13 6.71
CA PRO A 291 -4.30 -17.79 7.96
C PRO A 291 -4.62 -18.82 9.05
N THR A 292 -3.67 -19.07 9.93
CA THR A 292 -3.79 -20.04 11.03
C THR A 292 -3.28 -19.45 12.34
N ALA A 293 -3.85 -19.88 13.47
CA ALA A 293 -3.32 -19.56 14.80
C ALA A 293 -2.22 -20.53 15.25
N ALA A 294 -2.10 -21.69 14.58
CA ALA A 294 -1.11 -22.71 14.89
C ALA A 294 0.26 -22.38 14.29
N ASP A 295 1.30 -22.80 15.00
CA ASP A 295 2.70 -22.64 14.62
C ASP A 295 3.28 -23.99 14.20
N TYR A 296 3.62 -24.12 12.91
CA TYR A 296 4.05 -25.37 12.30
C TYR A 296 5.56 -25.41 12.12
N THR A 297 6.12 -26.60 12.36
CA THR A 297 7.52 -26.94 12.08
C THR A 297 7.59 -27.70 10.77
N VAL A 298 8.49 -27.29 9.88
CA VAL A 298 8.79 -28.04 8.66
C VAL A 298 9.84 -29.08 9.00
N PHE A 299 9.63 -30.31 8.52
CA PHE A 299 10.64 -31.36 8.55
C PHE A 299 11.09 -31.69 7.12
N ILE A 300 12.38 -31.96 7.00
CA ILE A 300 13.04 -32.41 5.77
C ILE A 300 13.88 -33.62 6.15
N HIS A 301 13.61 -34.75 5.54
CA HIS A 301 14.37 -35.99 5.72
C HIS A 301 15.07 -36.35 4.42
N LEU A 302 16.34 -36.72 4.50
CA LEU A 302 17.11 -37.28 3.40
C LEU A 302 17.07 -38.81 3.51
N LEU A 303 16.51 -39.48 2.51
CA LEU A 303 16.28 -40.92 2.50
C LEU A 303 17.08 -41.60 1.39
N ASP A 304 17.74 -42.72 1.71
CA ASP A 304 18.41 -43.55 0.70
C ASP A 304 17.41 -44.43 -0.11
N GLU A 305 17.93 -45.22 -1.05
CA GLU A 305 17.13 -46.11 -1.91
C GLU A 305 16.33 -47.14 -1.11
N GLU A 306 16.80 -47.54 0.08
CA GLU A 306 16.11 -48.41 1.02
C GLU A 306 15.18 -47.64 1.99
N SER A 307 14.90 -46.37 1.71
CA SER A 307 14.09 -45.46 2.53
C SER A 307 14.60 -45.27 3.96
N GLN A 308 15.90 -45.50 4.21
CA GLN A 308 16.54 -45.24 5.49
C GLN A 308 16.95 -43.78 5.61
N LEU A 309 16.80 -43.25 6.83
CA LEU A 309 17.12 -41.86 7.13
C LEU A 309 18.63 -41.64 7.20
N ARG A 310 19.16 -40.83 6.27
CA ARG A 310 20.58 -40.44 6.21
C ARG A 310 20.84 -38.97 6.50
N GLY A 311 19.82 -38.21 6.85
CA GLY A 311 19.94 -36.83 7.29
C GLY A 311 18.57 -36.26 7.59
N GLN A 312 18.49 -35.29 8.50
CA GLN A 312 17.23 -34.60 8.78
C GLN A 312 17.44 -33.16 9.22
N LYS A 313 16.43 -32.34 8.97
CA LYS A 313 16.31 -30.99 9.49
C LYS A 313 14.86 -30.70 9.86
N ASP A 314 14.65 -30.29 11.10
CA ASP A 314 13.37 -29.80 11.61
C ASP A 314 13.56 -28.34 12.02
N SER A 315 12.75 -27.43 11.49
CA SER A 315 12.77 -26.03 11.90
C SER A 315 11.45 -25.34 11.57
N GLN A 316 11.08 -24.38 12.43
CA GLN A 316 10.11 -23.37 12.04
C GLN A 316 10.64 -22.56 10.85
N PRO A 317 9.75 -22.03 10.00
CA PRO A 317 10.16 -21.32 8.81
C PRO A 317 11.12 -20.15 9.07
N LEU A 318 12.02 -19.93 8.12
CA LEU A 318 13.10 -18.94 8.19
C LEU A 318 13.95 -19.05 9.47
N GLY A 319 14.18 -20.28 9.93
CA GLY A 319 14.95 -20.54 11.15
C GLY A 319 14.26 -20.00 12.41
N GLY A 320 12.93 -20.03 12.44
CA GLY A 320 12.11 -19.52 13.55
C GLY A 320 11.92 -18.00 13.58
N LYS A 321 12.42 -17.28 12.58
CA LYS A 321 12.22 -15.82 12.47
C LYS A 321 10.85 -15.45 11.92
N TYR A 322 10.19 -16.39 11.24
CA TYR A 322 8.92 -16.11 10.59
C TYR A 322 7.89 -17.25 10.74
N PRO A 323 7.37 -17.44 11.97
CA PRO A 323 6.36 -18.45 12.29
C PRO A 323 5.15 -18.46 11.36
N THR A 324 4.53 -19.62 11.16
CA THR A 324 3.43 -19.78 10.19
C THR A 324 2.16 -19.04 10.59
N TYR A 325 1.95 -18.72 11.87
CA TYR A 325 0.79 -17.94 12.30
C TYR A 325 0.85 -16.47 11.88
N LEU A 326 2.02 -16.00 11.41
CA LEU A 326 2.19 -14.66 10.83
C LEU A 326 1.91 -14.64 9.33
N TRP A 327 1.71 -15.81 8.71
CA TRP A 327 1.52 -15.92 7.28
C TRP A 327 0.10 -15.54 6.89
N ASP A 328 0.00 -14.65 5.92
CA ASP A 328 -1.26 -14.16 5.42
C ASP A 328 -1.73 -14.97 4.22
N ARG A 329 -3.04 -15.02 3.98
CA ARG A 329 -3.58 -15.66 2.77
C ARG A 329 -2.96 -15.06 1.49
N GLY A 330 -2.55 -15.93 0.58
CA GLY A 330 -1.88 -15.62 -0.69
C GLY A 330 -0.39 -15.30 -0.54
N GLU A 331 0.15 -15.27 0.68
CA GLU A 331 1.56 -14.97 0.89
C GLU A 331 2.45 -16.09 0.37
N ARG A 332 3.50 -15.74 -0.37
CA ARG A 332 4.53 -16.67 -0.83
C ARG A 332 5.82 -16.50 -0.03
N ILE A 333 6.41 -17.59 0.45
CA ILE A 333 7.58 -17.60 1.33
C ILE A 333 8.70 -18.44 0.71
N LYS A 334 9.92 -17.89 0.64
CA LYS A 334 11.15 -18.61 0.25
C LYS A 334 11.88 -19.03 1.53
N ASP A 335 11.90 -20.31 1.83
CA ASP A 335 12.41 -20.86 3.08
C ASP A 335 13.66 -21.71 2.86
N VAL A 336 14.77 -21.40 3.55
CA VAL A 336 16.08 -22.00 3.28
C VAL A 336 16.58 -22.79 4.48
N TYR A 337 17.04 -24.01 4.22
CA TYR A 337 17.49 -24.98 5.19
C TYR A 337 18.89 -25.49 4.87
N GLU A 338 19.64 -25.80 5.92
CA GLU A 338 20.91 -26.51 5.85
C GLU A 338 20.71 -27.91 6.43
N LEU A 339 20.94 -28.93 5.61
CA LEU A 339 20.83 -30.35 5.98
C LEU A 339 22.19 -31.02 5.78
N THR A 340 22.74 -31.56 6.87
CA THR A 340 24.00 -32.30 6.83
C THR A 340 23.74 -33.78 6.58
N ILE A 341 24.44 -34.36 5.61
CA ILE A 341 24.39 -35.78 5.27
C ILE A 341 25.18 -36.56 6.32
N GLN A 342 24.65 -37.71 6.77
CA GLN A 342 25.37 -38.59 7.69
C GLN A 342 26.71 -39.04 7.09
N PRO A 343 27.80 -39.11 7.89
CA PRO A 343 29.11 -39.56 7.41
C PRO A 343 29.10 -41.00 6.86
N GLU A 344 28.17 -41.84 7.32
CA GLU A 344 28.03 -43.24 6.90
C GLU A 344 27.00 -43.44 5.79
N ALA A 345 26.53 -42.37 5.14
CA ALA A 345 25.58 -42.45 4.04
C ALA A 345 26.20 -43.20 2.85
N PRO A 346 25.57 -44.28 2.34
CA PRO A 346 26.06 -44.99 1.16
C PRO A 346 25.97 -44.10 -0.10
N PRO A 347 26.85 -44.28 -1.10
CA PRO A 347 26.69 -43.64 -2.40
C PRO A 347 25.40 -44.09 -3.09
N GLY A 348 24.72 -43.18 -3.78
CA GLY A 348 23.43 -43.47 -4.43
C GLY A 348 22.58 -42.24 -4.67
N SER A 349 21.40 -42.46 -5.24
CA SER A 349 20.37 -41.40 -5.37
C SER A 349 19.52 -41.32 -4.11
N TYR A 350 19.20 -40.10 -3.68
CA TYR A 350 18.45 -39.86 -2.45
C TYR A 350 17.17 -39.10 -2.72
N ASP A 351 16.15 -39.36 -1.91
CA ASP A 351 14.90 -38.63 -1.90
C ASP A 351 14.81 -37.68 -0.70
N LEU A 352 14.16 -36.55 -0.90
CA LEU A 352 13.75 -35.61 0.13
C LEU A 352 12.31 -35.89 0.54
N ALA A 353 12.11 -36.23 1.81
CA ALA A 353 10.81 -36.37 2.45
C ALA A 353 10.45 -35.08 3.20
N ILE A 354 9.43 -34.36 2.74
CA ILE A 354 9.06 -33.03 3.25
C ILE A 354 7.66 -33.03 3.84
N GLY A 355 7.46 -32.31 4.93
CA GLY A 355 6.13 -32.00 5.44
C GLY A 355 6.15 -31.00 6.59
N MET A 356 4.97 -30.79 7.17
CA MET A 356 4.78 -29.91 8.33
C MET A 356 4.07 -30.64 9.46
N TYR A 357 4.42 -30.32 10.71
CA TYR A 357 3.68 -30.74 11.89
C TYR A 357 3.47 -29.59 12.85
N GLU A 358 2.39 -29.65 13.62
CA GLU A 358 2.14 -28.70 14.69
C GLU A 358 3.02 -29.04 15.89
N LEU A 359 3.85 -28.09 16.34
CA LEU A 359 4.86 -28.37 17.37
C LEU A 359 4.27 -28.81 18.71
N GLN A 360 3.06 -28.34 19.04
CA GLN A 360 2.42 -28.60 20.34
C GLN A 360 1.99 -30.05 20.53
N ASN A 361 1.58 -30.73 19.46
CA ASN A 361 1.02 -32.09 19.52
C ASN A 361 1.73 -33.07 18.56
N LEU A 362 2.71 -32.59 17.79
CA LEU A 362 3.47 -33.34 16.78
C LEU A 362 2.62 -33.95 15.66
N GLN A 363 1.39 -33.44 15.46
CA GLN A 363 0.50 -33.92 14.43
C GLN A 363 0.94 -33.38 13.06
N ARG A 364 1.22 -34.29 12.12
CA ARG A 364 1.56 -33.94 10.73
C ARG A 364 0.33 -33.52 9.94
N LEU A 365 0.49 -32.48 9.13
CA LEU A 365 -0.54 -32.05 8.19
C LEU A 365 -0.70 -33.06 7.05
N PRO A 366 -1.94 -33.44 6.68
CA PRO A 366 -2.16 -34.31 5.53
C PRO A 366 -1.68 -33.62 4.25
N ILE A 367 -1.05 -34.37 3.35
CA ILE A 367 -0.52 -33.84 2.09
C ILE A 367 -1.33 -34.37 0.93
N LEU A 368 -1.82 -33.47 0.08
CA LEU A 368 -2.60 -33.76 -1.11
C LEU A 368 -1.89 -33.22 -2.36
N THR A 369 -1.61 -34.11 -3.31
CA THR A 369 -1.02 -33.78 -4.62
C THR A 369 -2.10 -33.80 -5.71
N ASP A 370 -1.81 -33.21 -6.88
CA ASP A 370 -2.74 -33.17 -8.03
C ASP A 370 -3.15 -34.56 -8.54
N SER A 371 -2.33 -35.58 -8.27
CA SER A 371 -2.64 -37.00 -8.55
C SER A 371 -3.76 -37.58 -7.67
N GLY A 372 -4.32 -36.81 -6.73
CA GLY A 372 -5.65 -37.03 -6.15
C GLY A 372 -5.71 -37.91 -4.90
N GLY A 373 -4.59 -38.24 -4.27
CA GLY A 373 -4.55 -39.06 -3.06
C GLY A 373 -3.77 -38.42 -1.91
N PRO A 374 -4.14 -38.68 -0.64
CA PRO A 374 -3.31 -38.34 0.50
C PRO A 374 -1.99 -39.11 0.45
N GLN A 375 -0.88 -38.42 0.71
CA GLN A 375 0.44 -39.04 0.71
C GLN A 375 0.67 -39.88 1.97
N PRO A 376 1.32 -41.06 1.86
CA PRO A 376 1.70 -41.88 3.00
C PRO A 376 2.53 -41.10 4.03
N ASP A 377 2.33 -41.39 5.32
CA ASP A 377 3.01 -40.75 6.46
C ASP A 377 2.96 -39.22 6.50
N ASN A 378 2.03 -38.62 5.74
CA ASN A 378 1.87 -37.17 5.62
C ASN A 378 3.20 -36.48 5.22
N ARG A 379 3.93 -37.08 4.29
CA ARG A 379 5.17 -36.53 3.72
C ARG A 379 5.14 -36.61 2.19
N LEU A 380 5.70 -35.60 1.54
CA LEU A 380 5.90 -35.55 0.11
C LEU A 380 7.31 -36.07 -0.19
N LEU A 381 7.42 -37.07 -1.05
CA LEU A 381 8.71 -37.57 -1.55
C LEU A 381 9.07 -36.84 -2.83
N LEU A 382 10.24 -36.23 -2.85
CA LEU A 382 10.77 -35.45 -3.96
C LEU A 382 12.19 -35.91 -4.30
N PRO A 383 12.59 -35.95 -5.58
CA PRO A 383 13.97 -36.25 -5.96
C PRO A 383 14.97 -35.33 -5.27
N GLY A 384 16.06 -35.90 -4.75
CA GLY A 384 17.10 -35.18 -4.03
C GLY A 384 18.49 -35.30 -4.67
N PRO A 385 19.56 -35.07 -3.89
CA PRO A 385 20.95 -35.13 -4.37
C PRO A 385 21.37 -36.56 -4.73
N THR A 386 22.45 -36.66 -5.50
CA THR A 386 23.22 -37.90 -5.61
C THR A 386 24.42 -37.84 -4.68
N ILE A 387 24.58 -38.85 -3.82
CA ILE A 387 25.76 -38.98 -2.95
C ILE A 387 26.82 -39.80 -3.67
N LEU A 388 28.02 -39.24 -3.79
CA LEU A 388 29.16 -39.85 -4.45
C LEU A 388 29.99 -40.69 -3.48
N ASP A 389 30.73 -41.64 -4.03
CA ASP A 389 31.72 -42.41 -3.28
C ASP A 389 32.94 -41.53 -2.97
N PRO A 390 33.34 -41.38 -1.68
CA PRO A 390 34.55 -40.64 -1.31
C PRO A 390 35.82 -41.13 -1.98
N GLU A 391 35.86 -42.39 -2.42
CA GLU A 391 37.02 -43.02 -3.06
C GLU A 391 36.99 -42.96 -4.61
N SER A 392 36.00 -42.31 -5.22
CA SER A 392 35.78 -42.27 -6.69
C SER A 392 36.52 -41.18 -7.47
#